data_AF-A0A3E2NV71-F1
#
_entry.id   AF-A0A3E2NV71-F1
#
_cell.length_a   1.000
_cell.length_b   1.000
_cell.length_c   1.000
_cell.angle_alpha   90.00
_cell.angle_beta   90.00
_cell.angle_gamma   90.00
#
_symmetry.space_group_name_H-M   'P 1'
#
loop_
_entity.id
_entity.type
_entity.pdbx_description
1 polymer ?
#
loop_
_entity_poly.entity_id
_entity_poly.type
_entity_poly.pdbx_seq_one_letter_code
_entity_poly.pdbx_strand_id
1 'polypeptide(L)' 'MKYDGKLIATIIRERRLELNYSQDYVASKLSMSQNAYSKLEQGQTGITLGKFMVICETLNLNTADFMLIYAKRLN' A
#
# COMPACT_ATOMS: atom_id res chain seq x y z
N MET A 1 -4.07 -19.88 4.13
CA MET A 1 -3.17 -18.75 3.81
C MET A 1 -3.47 -17.64 4.81
N LYS A 2 -2.51 -17.22 5.63
CA LYS A 2 -2.75 -16.20 6.67
C LYS A 2 -2.73 -14.82 5.99
N TYR A 3 -3.84 -14.10 6.02
CA TYR A 3 -3.91 -12.72 5.56
C TYR A 3 -3.43 -11.79 6.68
N ASP A 4 -2.55 -10.84 6.34
CA ASP A 4 -2.04 -9.81 7.26
C ASP A 4 -2.11 -8.44 6.58
N GLY A 5 -3.21 -7.73 6.84
CA GLY A 5 -3.43 -6.39 6.31
C GLY A 5 -2.48 -5.33 6.88
N LYS A 6 -1.93 -5.54 8.09
CA LYS A 6 -0.94 -4.60 8.66
C LYS A 6 0.38 -4.71 7.92
N LEU A 7 0.81 -5.93 7.58
CA LEU A 7 2.01 -6.13 6.77
C LEU A 7 1.89 -5.49 5.39
N ILE A 8 0.72 -5.61 4.74
CA ILE A 8 0.42 -4.93 3.47
C ILE A 8 0.56 -3.40 3.62
N ALA A 9 -0.06 -2.83 4.66
CA ALA A 9 0.02 -1.40 4.95
C ALA A 9 1.47 -0.92 5.18
N THR A 10 2.26 -1.71 5.89
CA THR A 10 3.68 -1.44 6.15
C THR A 10 4.49 -1.39 4.85
N ILE A 11 4.35 -2.39 3.97
CA ILE A 11 5.08 -2.43 2.68
C ILE A 11 4.73 -1.21 1.82
N ILE A 12 3.43 -0.86 1.74
CA ILE A 12 2.94 0.32 1.03
C ILE A 12 3.60 1.60 1.57
N ARG A 13 3.59 1.77 2.90
CA ARG A 13 4.14 2.95 3.57
C ARG A 13 5.64 3.08 3.35
N GLU A 14 6.39 1.99 3.53
CA GLU A 14 7.84 1.96 3.31
C GLU A 14 8.17 2.38 1.87
N ARG A 15 7.51 1.77 0.89
CA ARG A 15 7.74 2.08 -0.52
C ARG A 15 7.40 3.53 -0.87
N ARG A 16 6.32 4.08 -0.31
CA ARG A 16 5.98 5.50 -0.48
C ARG A 16 7.09 6.42 0.04
N LEU A 17 7.65 6.11 1.21
CA LEU A 17 8.72 6.89 1.83
C LEU A 17 10.02 6.82 1.03
N GLU A 18 10.38 5.65 0.50
CA GLU A 18 11.54 5.49 -0.40
C GLU A 18 11.46 6.40 -1.64
N LEU A 19 10.24 6.61 -2.15
CA LEU A 19 9.98 7.50 -3.29
C LEU A 19 9.81 8.97 -2.92
N ASN A 20 9.89 9.31 -1.63
CA ASN A 20 9.63 10.65 -1.09
C ASN A 20 8.24 11.20 -1.45
N TYR A 21 7.25 10.32 -1.59
CA TYR A 21 5.88 10.73 -1.91
C TYR A 21 5.11 11.14 -0.66
N SER A 22 4.33 12.23 -0.74
CA SER A 22 3.41 12.60 0.33
C SER A 22 2.20 11.66 0.38
N GLN A 23 1.53 11.59 1.53
CA GLN A 23 0.28 10.86 1.65
C GLN A 23 -0.82 11.48 0.77
N ASP A 24 -0.88 12.82 0.68
CA ASP A 24 -1.79 13.53 -0.22
C ASP A 24 -1.60 13.13 -1.69
N TYR A 25 -0.35 13.01 -2.13
CA TYR A 25 -0.04 12.61 -3.50
C TYR A 25 -0.62 11.24 -3.83
N VAL A 26 -0.34 10.21 -3.02
CA VAL A 26 -0.83 8.85 -3.28
C VAL A 26 -2.35 8.78 -3.11
N ALA A 27 -2.91 9.45 -2.10
CA ALA A 27 -4.35 9.51 -1.89
C ALA A 27 -5.10 10.09 -3.12
N SER A 28 -4.53 11.11 -3.76
CA SER A 28 -5.09 11.72 -4.97
C SER A 28 -5.19 10.71 -6.13
N LYS A 29 -4.18 9.84 -6.30
CA LYS A 29 -4.16 8.79 -7.33
C LYS A 29 -5.22 7.71 -7.09
N LEU A 30 -5.57 7.46 -5.84
CA LEU A 30 -6.59 6.50 -5.43
C LEU A 30 -8.02 7.11 -5.35
N SER A 31 -8.17 8.39 -5.74
CA SER A 31 -9.41 9.16 -5.60
C SER A 31 -9.99 9.07 -4.18
N MET A 32 -9.14 9.25 -3.16
CA MET A 32 -9.54 9.26 -1.75
C MET A 32 -8.93 10.43 -0.98
N SER A 33 -9.48 10.72 0.20
CA SER A 33 -8.89 11.72 1.09
C SER A 33 -7.56 11.24 1.67
N GLN A 34 -6.67 12.17 1.99
CA GLN A 34 -5.41 11.86 2.68
C GLN A 34 -5.66 11.14 4.02
N ASN A 35 -6.70 11.51 4.76
CA ASN A 35 -7.06 10.83 6.01
C ASN A 35 -7.44 9.35 5.77
N ALA A 36 -8.20 9.05 4.72
CA ALA A 36 -8.52 7.67 4.35
C ALA A 36 -7.27 6.87 3.99
N TYR A 37 -6.34 7.49 3.25
CA TYR A 37 -5.04 6.88 2.93
C TYR A 37 -4.16 6.69 4.18
N SER A 38 -4.15 7.65 5.10
CA SER A 38 -3.41 7.56 6.36
C SER A 38 -3.90 6.40 7.24
N LYS A 39 -5.23 6.17 7.32
CA LYS A 39 -5.81 5.01 8.01
C LYS A 39 -5.41 3.69 7.35
N LEU A 40 -5.31 3.66 6.03
CA LEU A 40 -4.81 2.50 5.27
C LEU A 40 -3.35 2.21 5.63
N GLU A 41 -2.46 3.20 5.61
CA GLU A 41 -1.04 3.01 5.98
C GLU A 41 -0.83 2.63 7.45
N GLN A 42 -1.81 2.92 8.32
CA GLN A 42 -1.83 2.49 9.71
C GLN A 42 -2.45 1.10 9.91
N GLY A 43 -2.92 0.45 8.83
CA GLY A 43 -3.58 -0.85 8.88
C GLY A 43 -4.97 -0.84 9.54
N GLN A 44 -5.59 0.35 9.67
CA GLN A 44 -6.94 0.50 10.24
C GLN A 44 -8.03 0.17 9.23
N THR A 45 -7.73 0.30 7.93
CA THR A 45 -8.64 -0.01 6.84
C THR A 45 -7.95 -0.92 5.83
N GLY A 46 -8.71 -1.89 5.29
CA GLY A 46 -8.24 -2.71 4.17
C GLY A 46 -8.23 -1.94 2.84
N ILE A 47 -7.63 -2.55 1.83
CA ILE A 47 -7.61 -2.04 0.45
C ILE A 47 -8.36 -3.02 -0.46
N THR A 48 -9.13 -2.49 -1.42
CA THR A 48 -9.75 -3.33 -2.45
C THR A 48 -8.74 -3.68 -3.54
N LEU A 49 -8.94 -4.79 -4.25
CA LEU A 49 -8.03 -5.22 -5.31
C LEU A 49 -7.81 -4.14 -6.39
N GLY A 50 -8.88 -3.44 -6.82
CA GLY A 50 -8.75 -2.36 -7.79
C GLY A 50 -7.86 -1.21 -7.29
N LYS A 51 -8.03 -0.78 -6.04
CA LYS A 51 -7.16 0.26 -5.44
C LYS A 51 -5.73 -0.24 -5.22
N PHE A 52 -5.55 -1.53 -4.96
CA PHE A 52 -4.24 -2.16 -4.88
C PHE A 52 -3.50 -2.13 -6.23
N MET A 53 -4.18 -2.39 -7.36
CA MET A 53 -3.52 -2.24 -8.66
C MET A 53 -3.03 -0.81 -8.89
N VAL A 54 -3.86 0.18 -8.56
CA VAL A 54 -3.52 1.61 -8.67
C VAL A 54 -2.37 2.00 -7.72
N ILE A 55 -2.33 1.45 -6.51
CA ILE A 55 -1.25 1.76 -5.57
C ILE A 55 0.09 1.18 -6.03
N CYS A 56 0.10 -0.04 -6.56
CA CYS A 56 1.29 -0.66 -7.12
C CYS A 56 1.85 0.16 -8.29
N GLU A 57 0.98 0.60 -9.21
CA GLU A 57 1.36 1.48 -10.30
C GLU A 57 1.91 2.82 -9.79
N THR A 58 1.20 3.47 -8.86
CA THR A 58 1.60 4.76 -8.27
C THR A 58 2.95 4.68 -7.58
N LEU A 59 3.26 3.55 -6.94
CA LEU A 59 4.49 3.32 -6.17
C LEU A 59 5.61 2.66 -7.00
N ASN A 60 5.49 2.64 -8.33
CA ASN A 60 6.46 2.02 -9.24
C ASN A 60 6.89 0.64 -8.73
N LEU A 61 5.91 -0.18 -8.36
CA LEU A 61 6.11 -1.48 -7.74
C LEU A 61 5.29 -2.52 -8.47
N ASN A 62 5.95 -3.49 -9.09
CA ASN A 62 5.27 -4.59 -9.74
C ASN A 62 4.45 -5.38 -8.70
N THR A 63 3.26 -5.83 -9.07
CA THR A 63 2.38 -6.60 -8.17
C THR A 63 3.01 -7.92 -7.75
N ALA A 64 3.74 -8.60 -8.64
CA ALA A 64 4.47 -9.83 -8.30
C ALA A 64 5.61 -9.56 -7.29
N ASP A 65 6.33 -8.45 -7.46
CA ASP A 65 7.38 -8.06 -6.50
C ASP A 65 6.78 -7.74 -5.14
N PHE A 66 5.66 -7.01 -5.10
CA PHE A 66 4.91 -6.77 -3.86
C PHE A 66 4.54 -8.10 -3.18
N MET A 67 3.97 -9.03 -3.93
CA MET A 67 3.56 -10.34 -3.40
C MET A 67 4.74 -11.17 -2.91
N LEU A 68 5.89 -11.08 -3.58
CA LEU A 68 7.13 -11.73 -3.15
C LEU A 68 7.66 -11.14 -1.84
N ILE A 69 7.66 -9.81 -1.70
CA ILE A 69 8.04 -9.12 -0.45
C ILE A 69 7.10 -9.53 0.67
N TYR A 70 5.79 -9.53 0.42
CA TYR A 70 4.78 -9.94 1.38
C TYR A 70 5.00 -11.39 1.83
N ALA A 71 5.15 -12.34 0.90
CA ALA A 71 5.37 -13.75 1.20
C ALA A 71 6.65 -13.99 2.01
N LYS A 72 7.73 -13.25 1.74
CA LYS A 72 8.99 -13.35 2.50
C LYS A 72 8.90 -12.85 3.93
N ARG A 73 8.00 -11.89 4.20
CA ARG A 73 7.78 -11.29 5.53
C ARG A 73 6.63 -11.95 6.29
N LEU A 74 5.87 -12.81 5.62
CA LEU A 74 4.77 -13.57 6.20
C LEU A 74 5.36 -14.80 6.91
N ASN A 75 5.30 -14.79 8.24
CA ASN A 75 5.72 -15.92 9.09
C ASN A 75 4.83 -17.15 8.88
#